data_AF-A0A536VEX6-F1
#
_entry.id   AF-A0A536VEX6-F1
#
_cell.length_a   1.000
_cell.length_b   1.000
_cell.length_c   1.000
_cell.angle_alpha   90.00
_cell.angle_beta   90.00
_cell.angle_gamma   90.00
#
_symmetry.space_group_name_H-M   'P 1'
#
loop_
_entity.id
_entity.type
_entity.pdbx_description
1 polymer ?
#
loop_
_entity_poly.entity_id
_entity_poly.type
_entity_poly.pdbx_seq_one_letter_code
_entity_poly.pdbx_strand_id
1 'polypeptide(L)'
;SVYAQAGGKDACLLLNNAGESRALIAKLARRGTGLPARVIPLEVHHPASVGIDVLLAGLAYGASQVLVLATPKEAAEYGDALRKQMGFAETIVDALGYGGAHFRLLAVDGVAALEKEVWALQPAATASKPATYNLAAEKRATLEFALEHLAKLAPKPQESIALGAGAPYGQVLVNKQTCTLCMACVGACPESALHDGRDQPMLKFIERNCVQCGLCEKTCPESAITLAPRLLLTAQAKQEVVLNEAEPFNCVRCGKPFGTRQMVSNMLGKLTGHSMFAGDGSLKRLQMCGDCRVVDMMDNKDEISIQDVKK
;
A
#
# COMPACT_ATOMS: atom_id res chain seq x y z
N SER A 1 -9.66 -17.01 -24.06
CA SER A 1 -8.91 -16.20 -25.04
C SER A 1 -8.95 -16.91 -26.39
N VAL A 2 -8.73 -16.18 -27.50
CA VAL A 2 -8.61 -16.77 -28.86
C VAL A 2 -7.47 -17.80 -28.90
N TYR A 3 -6.36 -17.53 -28.23
CA TYR A 3 -5.22 -18.46 -28.11
C TYR A 3 -5.61 -19.82 -27.52
N ALA A 4 -6.35 -19.82 -26.39
CA ALA A 4 -6.81 -21.06 -25.77
C ALA A 4 -7.85 -21.79 -26.63
N GLN A 5 -8.75 -21.07 -27.30
CA GLN A 5 -9.73 -21.65 -28.24
C GLN A 5 -9.06 -22.30 -29.45
N ALA A 6 -7.90 -21.80 -29.87
CA ALA A 6 -7.06 -22.40 -30.91
C ALA A 6 -6.19 -23.58 -30.41
N GLY A 7 -6.38 -24.05 -29.16
CA GLY A 7 -5.63 -25.16 -28.58
C GLY A 7 -4.27 -24.79 -27.99
N GLY A 8 -3.94 -23.50 -27.94
CA GLY A 8 -2.73 -23.00 -27.32
C GLY A 8 -2.68 -23.30 -25.81
N LYS A 9 -1.50 -23.69 -25.33
CA LYS A 9 -1.23 -23.97 -23.91
C LYS A 9 -0.13 -23.07 -23.38
N ASP A 10 -0.11 -22.90 -22.06
CA ASP A 10 0.98 -22.25 -21.31
C ASP A 10 1.37 -20.89 -21.90
N ALA A 11 0.40 -20.02 -22.17
CA ALA A 11 0.68 -18.73 -22.80
C ALA A 11 1.72 -17.94 -21.99
N CYS A 12 2.67 -17.32 -22.67
CA CYS A 12 3.68 -16.45 -22.09
C CYS A 12 3.52 -15.07 -22.71
N LEU A 13 3.19 -14.05 -21.91
CA LEU A 13 3.04 -12.69 -22.41
C LEU A 13 4.42 -12.02 -22.48
N LEU A 14 4.76 -11.44 -23.62
CA LEU A 14 5.98 -10.65 -23.80
C LEU A 14 5.59 -9.18 -23.97
N LEU A 15 5.63 -8.43 -22.88
CA LEU A 15 5.31 -7.00 -22.89
C LEU A 15 6.48 -6.22 -23.50
N ASN A 16 6.22 -5.48 -24.57
CA ASN A 16 7.24 -4.76 -25.32
C ASN A 16 6.80 -3.34 -25.68
N ASN A 17 7.72 -2.39 -25.80
CA ASN A 17 7.41 -1.07 -26.36
C ASN A 17 7.27 -1.12 -27.90
N ALA A 18 6.56 -0.14 -28.46
CA ALA A 18 6.33 -0.01 -29.90
C ALA A 18 7.56 0.43 -30.71
N GLY A 19 8.64 0.85 -30.03
CA GLY A 19 9.88 1.30 -30.65
C GLY A 19 10.90 0.17 -30.75
N GLU A 20 11.84 0.17 -29.82
CA GLU A 20 13.04 -0.66 -29.89
C GLU A 20 12.78 -2.14 -29.63
N SER A 21 11.97 -2.46 -28.62
CA SER A 21 11.65 -3.84 -28.27
C SER A 21 10.87 -4.50 -29.42
N ARG A 22 9.92 -3.79 -30.04
CA ARG A 22 9.23 -4.24 -31.26
C ARG A 22 10.23 -4.46 -32.41
N ALA A 23 11.15 -3.52 -32.63
CA ALA A 23 12.17 -3.65 -33.67
C ALA A 23 13.10 -4.84 -33.44
N LEU A 24 13.43 -5.16 -32.18
CA LEU A 24 14.24 -6.32 -31.83
C LEU A 24 13.49 -7.64 -32.08
N ILE A 25 12.21 -7.72 -31.72
CA ILE A 25 11.34 -8.87 -32.03
C ILE A 25 11.25 -9.07 -33.56
N ALA A 26 11.07 -7.99 -34.33
CA ALA A 26 11.04 -8.04 -35.80
C ALA A 26 12.39 -8.43 -36.42
N LYS A 27 13.52 -8.14 -35.77
CA LYS A 27 14.84 -8.64 -36.18
C LYS A 27 14.99 -10.13 -35.87
N LEU A 28 14.53 -10.58 -34.71
CA LEU A 28 14.51 -12.01 -34.33
C LEU A 28 13.69 -12.84 -35.32
N ALA A 29 12.51 -12.37 -35.72
CA ALA A 29 11.68 -13.05 -36.72
C ALA A 29 12.33 -13.18 -38.10
N ARG A 30 13.24 -12.25 -38.47
CA ARG A 30 13.92 -12.25 -39.77
C ARG A 30 15.26 -12.97 -39.78
N ARG A 31 15.96 -13.03 -38.63
CA ARG A 31 17.36 -13.47 -38.53
C ARG A 31 17.60 -14.64 -37.58
N GLY A 32 16.61 -15.03 -36.78
CA GLY A 32 16.67 -16.17 -35.89
C GLY A 32 15.44 -17.08 -36.09
N THR A 33 15.14 -17.89 -35.09
CA THR A 33 14.03 -18.85 -35.09
C THR A 33 12.65 -18.23 -34.80
N GLY A 34 12.60 -16.92 -34.54
CA GLY A 34 11.38 -16.24 -34.11
C GLY A 34 11.05 -16.48 -32.63
N LEU A 35 9.86 -16.05 -32.21
CA LEU A 35 9.35 -16.30 -30.88
C LEU A 35 8.79 -17.74 -30.80
N PRO A 36 8.95 -18.45 -29.65
CA PRO A 36 8.25 -19.70 -29.43
C PRO A 36 6.74 -19.51 -29.58
N ALA A 37 6.01 -20.51 -30.09
CA ALA A 37 4.57 -20.40 -30.40
C ALA A 37 3.69 -19.97 -29.21
N ARG A 38 4.13 -20.23 -27.98
CA ARG A 38 3.45 -19.83 -26.74
C ARG A 38 3.72 -18.40 -26.29
N VAL A 39 4.72 -17.73 -26.86
CA VAL A 39 5.11 -16.37 -26.50
C VAL A 39 4.32 -15.38 -27.35
N ILE A 40 3.48 -14.59 -26.70
CA ILE A 40 2.57 -13.63 -27.33
C ILE A 40 3.11 -12.23 -27.07
N PRO A 41 3.64 -11.52 -28.09
CA PRO A 41 4.07 -10.14 -27.93
C PRO A 41 2.85 -9.24 -27.72
N LEU A 42 2.90 -8.39 -26.69
CA LEU A 42 1.86 -7.42 -26.38
C LEU A 42 2.50 -6.04 -26.23
N GLU A 43 2.08 -5.11 -27.07
CA GLU A 43 2.63 -3.76 -27.07
C GLU A 43 2.07 -2.94 -25.90
N VAL A 44 2.98 -2.30 -25.17
CA VAL A 44 2.70 -1.32 -24.12
C VAL A 44 3.38 0.01 -24.49
N HIS A 45 2.88 1.12 -23.94
CA HIS A 45 3.48 2.43 -24.22
C HIS A 45 4.96 2.49 -23.79
N HIS A 46 5.27 1.96 -22.61
CA HIS A 46 6.63 1.91 -22.07
C HIS A 46 6.77 0.74 -21.07
N PRO A 47 7.90 0.04 -20.97
CA PRO A 47 8.05 -1.08 -20.03
C PRO A 47 7.86 -0.67 -18.58
N ALA A 48 8.32 0.52 -18.20
CA ALA A 48 8.08 1.11 -16.87
C ALA A 48 6.60 1.40 -16.55
N SER A 49 5.68 1.33 -17.52
CA SER A 49 4.23 1.46 -17.26
C SER A 49 3.62 0.17 -16.68
N VAL A 50 4.33 -0.95 -16.78
CA VAL A 50 3.91 -2.25 -16.24
C VAL A 50 4.07 -2.23 -14.72
N GLY A 51 2.96 -2.43 -14.00
CA GLY A 51 2.97 -2.61 -12.56
C GLY A 51 2.61 -4.03 -12.14
N ILE A 52 2.65 -4.28 -10.83
CA ILE A 52 2.24 -5.56 -10.23
C ILE A 52 0.79 -5.93 -10.60
N ASP A 53 -0.05 -4.94 -10.89
CA ASP A 53 -1.44 -5.08 -11.34
C ASP A 53 -1.51 -5.84 -12.66
N VAL A 54 -0.71 -5.45 -13.64
CA VAL A 54 -0.66 -6.10 -14.97
C VAL A 54 -0.02 -7.49 -14.86
N LEU A 55 1.03 -7.64 -14.05
CA LEU A 55 1.72 -8.92 -13.85
C LEU A 55 0.77 -9.98 -13.29
N LEU A 56 0.12 -9.69 -12.16
CA LEU A 56 -0.81 -10.61 -11.52
C LEU A 56 -2.08 -10.82 -12.34
N ALA A 57 -2.58 -9.78 -13.01
CA ALA A 57 -3.70 -9.93 -13.94
C ALA A 57 -3.37 -10.88 -15.09
N GLY A 58 -2.17 -10.80 -15.68
CA GLY A 58 -1.74 -11.73 -16.72
C GLY A 58 -1.84 -13.18 -16.28
N LEU A 59 -1.35 -13.49 -15.07
CA LEU A 59 -1.47 -14.82 -14.46
C LEU A 59 -2.93 -15.21 -14.20
N ALA A 60 -3.74 -14.30 -13.64
CA ALA A 60 -5.16 -14.56 -13.37
C ALA A 60 -5.95 -14.89 -14.65
N TYR A 61 -5.57 -14.29 -15.77
CA TYR A 61 -6.14 -14.56 -17.11
C TYR A 61 -5.57 -15.83 -17.78
N GLY A 62 -4.73 -16.59 -17.09
CA GLY A 62 -4.22 -17.88 -17.53
C GLY A 62 -2.92 -17.83 -18.33
N ALA A 63 -2.22 -16.70 -18.36
CA ALA A 63 -0.82 -16.73 -18.78
C ALA A 63 -0.02 -17.54 -17.77
N SER A 64 0.87 -18.41 -18.23
CA SER A 64 1.87 -19.07 -17.36
C SER A 64 2.96 -18.12 -16.90
N GLN A 65 3.30 -17.13 -17.72
CA GLN A 65 4.45 -16.24 -17.49
C GLN A 65 4.17 -14.87 -18.10
N VAL A 66 4.74 -13.84 -17.49
CA VAL A 66 4.71 -12.46 -18.00
C VAL A 66 6.14 -11.93 -18.01
N LEU A 67 6.64 -11.65 -19.20
CA LEU A 67 7.95 -11.11 -19.47
C LEU A 67 7.83 -9.64 -19.83
N VAL A 68 8.81 -8.85 -19.45
CA VAL A 68 8.94 -7.45 -19.89
C VAL A 68 10.25 -7.32 -20.66
N LEU A 69 10.19 -6.87 -21.91
CA LEU A 69 11.35 -6.63 -22.76
C LEU A 69 11.75 -5.16 -22.72
N ALA A 70 12.87 -4.88 -22.05
CA ALA A 70 13.49 -3.58 -21.92
C ALA A 70 14.81 -3.52 -22.72
N THR A 71 15.10 -2.36 -23.31
CA THR A 71 16.38 -2.10 -23.99
C THR A 71 17.27 -1.18 -23.15
N PRO A 72 18.60 -1.15 -23.37
CA PRO A 72 19.53 -0.30 -22.62
C PRO A 72 19.29 1.21 -22.75
N LYS A 73 18.40 1.66 -23.62
CA LYS A 73 18.02 3.08 -23.71
C LYS A 73 17.10 3.53 -22.58
N GLU A 74 16.45 2.58 -21.90
CA GLU A 74 15.62 2.87 -20.75
C GLU A 74 16.51 3.08 -19.52
N ALA A 75 16.12 4.03 -18.67
CA ALA A 75 16.86 4.33 -17.45
C ALA A 75 16.92 3.10 -16.53
N ALA A 76 18.10 2.83 -15.96
CA ALA A 76 18.35 1.62 -15.17
C ALA A 76 17.40 1.52 -13.95
N GLU A 77 17.03 2.66 -13.38
CA GLU A 77 16.13 2.79 -12.24
C GLU A 77 14.74 2.22 -12.51
N TYR A 78 14.26 2.30 -13.77
CA TYR A 78 12.99 1.66 -14.15
C TYR A 78 13.09 0.14 -14.09
N GLY A 79 14.23 -0.42 -14.51
CA GLY A 79 14.49 -1.85 -14.41
C GLY A 79 14.52 -2.33 -12.96
N ASP A 80 15.14 -1.56 -12.07
CA ASP A 80 15.22 -1.90 -10.64
C ASP A 80 13.86 -1.83 -9.95
N ALA A 81 13.07 -0.79 -10.25
CA ALA A 81 11.70 -0.69 -9.77
C ALA A 81 10.82 -1.87 -10.26
N LEU A 82 10.92 -2.23 -11.54
CA LEU A 82 10.21 -3.37 -12.12
C LEU A 82 10.61 -4.68 -11.47
N ARG A 83 11.92 -4.96 -11.31
CA ARG A 83 12.41 -6.16 -10.63
C ARG A 83 11.90 -6.25 -9.19
N LYS A 84 11.84 -5.13 -8.47
CA LYS A 84 11.28 -5.09 -7.11
C LYS A 84 9.79 -5.46 -7.11
N GLN A 85 9.00 -4.91 -8.03
CA GLN A 85 7.58 -5.28 -8.17
C GLN A 85 7.39 -6.74 -8.57
N MET A 86 8.19 -7.24 -9.51
CA MET A 86 8.21 -8.65 -9.91
C MET A 86 8.55 -9.56 -8.71
N GLY A 87 9.51 -9.19 -7.87
CA GLY A 87 9.85 -9.96 -6.67
C GLY A 87 8.71 -10.07 -5.67
N PHE A 88 7.93 -8.99 -5.47
CA PHE A 88 6.71 -9.07 -4.65
C PHE A 88 5.63 -9.93 -5.29
N ALA A 89 5.43 -9.81 -6.60
CA ALA A 89 4.48 -10.65 -7.33
C ALA A 89 4.86 -12.13 -7.25
N GLU A 90 6.15 -12.45 -7.41
CA GLU A 90 6.71 -13.81 -7.28
C GLU A 90 6.46 -14.38 -5.87
N THR A 91 6.78 -13.59 -4.84
CA THR A 91 6.52 -13.98 -3.44
C THR A 91 5.05 -14.34 -3.20
N ILE A 92 4.12 -13.58 -3.79
CA ILE A 92 2.69 -13.82 -3.67
C ILE A 92 2.30 -15.13 -4.35
N VAL A 93 2.71 -15.35 -5.60
CA VAL A 93 2.28 -16.52 -6.38
C VAL A 93 2.94 -17.80 -5.87
N ASP A 94 4.19 -17.73 -5.42
CA ASP A 94 4.91 -18.81 -4.74
C ASP A 94 4.20 -19.21 -3.45
N ALA A 95 3.81 -18.24 -2.62
CA ALA A 95 3.10 -18.49 -1.37
C ALA A 95 1.73 -19.16 -1.60
N LEU A 96 1.05 -18.80 -2.70
CA LEU A 96 -0.19 -19.43 -3.16
C LEU A 96 0.01 -20.82 -3.80
N GLY A 97 1.26 -21.25 -4.00
CA GLY A 97 1.60 -22.58 -4.52
C GLY A 97 1.63 -22.68 -6.04
N TYR A 98 1.63 -21.56 -6.77
CA TYR A 98 1.91 -21.56 -8.20
C TYR A 98 3.41 -21.73 -8.39
N GLY A 99 3.85 -22.92 -8.78
CA GLY A 99 5.28 -23.22 -8.95
C GLY A 99 5.86 -22.78 -10.30
N GLY A 100 7.13 -22.39 -10.30
CA GLY A 100 7.87 -21.96 -11.50
C GLY A 100 8.25 -20.49 -11.43
N ALA A 101 8.91 -19.98 -12.47
CA ALA A 101 9.28 -18.57 -12.55
C ALA A 101 8.28 -17.79 -13.42
N HIS A 102 7.44 -16.94 -12.82
CA HIS A 102 6.33 -16.29 -13.51
C HIS A 102 6.72 -14.97 -14.15
N PHE A 103 7.54 -14.18 -13.46
CA PHE A 103 7.84 -12.82 -13.86
C PHE A 103 9.33 -12.62 -14.17
N ARG A 104 9.64 -12.05 -15.34
CA ARG A 104 11.03 -11.78 -15.72
C ARG A 104 11.19 -10.49 -16.52
N LEU A 105 12.19 -9.71 -16.16
CA LEU A 105 12.66 -8.58 -16.96
C LEU A 105 13.80 -9.04 -17.88
N LEU A 106 13.57 -8.98 -19.19
CA LEU A 106 14.58 -9.22 -20.21
C LEU A 106 15.20 -7.87 -20.61
N ALA A 107 16.35 -7.55 -20.02
CA ALA A 107 17.14 -6.38 -20.38
C ALA A 107 18.19 -6.77 -21.43
N VAL A 108 17.79 -6.84 -22.70
CA VAL A 108 18.62 -7.33 -23.81
C VAL A 108 18.50 -6.42 -25.03
N ASP A 109 19.58 -6.28 -25.78
CA ASP A 109 19.67 -5.47 -27.02
C ASP A 109 20.04 -6.27 -28.27
N GLY A 110 20.43 -7.54 -28.11
CA GLY A 110 20.88 -8.42 -29.17
C GLY A 110 19.86 -9.52 -29.52
N VAL A 111 19.78 -9.87 -30.81
CA VAL A 111 18.88 -10.94 -31.31
C VAL A 111 19.21 -12.29 -30.67
N ALA A 112 20.49 -12.67 -30.65
CA ALA A 112 20.93 -13.95 -30.08
C ALA A 112 20.65 -14.05 -28.57
N ALA A 113 20.78 -12.94 -27.85
CA ALA A 113 20.47 -12.88 -26.42
C ALA A 113 18.96 -13.04 -26.17
N LEU A 114 18.13 -12.30 -26.91
CA LEU A 114 16.68 -12.43 -26.83
C LEU A 114 16.22 -13.85 -27.18
N GLU A 115 16.74 -14.41 -28.27
CA GLU A 115 16.43 -15.78 -28.72
C GLU A 115 16.72 -16.81 -27.62
N LYS A 116 17.93 -16.75 -27.04
CA LYS A 116 18.33 -17.65 -25.95
C LYS A 116 17.37 -17.54 -24.76
N GLU A 117 17.04 -16.33 -24.32
CA GLU A 117 16.18 -16.13 -23.16
C GLU A 117 14.77 -16.66 -23.39
N VAL A 118 14.13 -16.35 -24.53
CA VAL A 118 12.73 -16.76 -24.78
C VAL A 118 12.58 -18.26 -25.00
N TRP A 119 13.58 -18.91 -25.63
CA TRP A 119 13.56 -20.35 -25.86
C TRP A 119 14.00 -21.18 -24.65
N ALA A 120 14.70 -20.59 -23.68
CA ALA A 120 15.06 -21.26 -22.42
C ALA A 120 13.91 -21.34 -21.40
N LEU A 121 12.79 -20.65 -21.65
CA LEU A 121 11.68 -20.55 -20.70
C LEU A 121 10.94 -21.88 -20.53
N GLN A 122 10.86 -22.33 -19.29
CA GLN A 122 9.99 -23.43 -18.89
C GLN A 122 8.64 -22.89 -18.41
N PRO A 123 7.51 -23.51 -18.82
CA PRO A 123 6.20 -23.14 -18.32
C PRO A 123 6.12 -23.14 -16.79
N ALA A 124 5.60 -22.06 -16.21
CA ALA A 124 5.22 -22.02 -14.81
C ALA A 124 3.74 -22.38 -14.64
N ALA A 125 3.37 -22.86 -13.46
CA ALA A 125 1.98 -23.16 -13.12
C ALA A 125 1.15 -21.88 -13.08
N THR A 126 -0.11 -21.96 -13.51
CA THR A 126 -1.03 -20.81 -13.57
C THR A 126 -2.40 -21.16 -13.02
N ALA A 127 -3.29 -20.17 -12.95
CA ALA A 127 -4.67 -20.37 -12.56
C ALA A 127 -5.34 -21.45 -13.44
N SER A 128 -5.96 -22.43 -12.79
CA SER A 128 -6.64 -23.53 -13.48
C SER A 128 -7.81 -23.07 -14.35
N LYS A 129 -8.38 -21.90 -14.04
CA LYS A 129 -9.45 -21.25 -14.80
C LYS A 129 -9.09 -19.79 -15.03
N PRO A 130 -9.09 -19.31 -16.28
CA PRO A 130 -8.89 -17.90 -16.59
C PRO A 130 -9.96 -17.01 -15.94
N ALA A 131 -9.54 -15.83 -15.51
CA ALA A 131 -10.41 -14.75 -15.06
C ALA A 131 -11.35 -14.26 -16.18
N THR A 132 -12.52 -13.77 -15.77
CA THR A 132 -13.54 -13.22 -16.69
C THR A 132 -14.05 -11.83 -16.28
N TYR A 133 -13.50 -11.24 -15.21
CA TYR A 133 -13.81 -9.88 -14.78
C TYR A 133 -13.10 -8.86 -15.68
N ASN A 134 -13.65 -7.65 -15.83
CA ASN A 134 -12.95 -6.59 -16.57
C ASN A 134 -11.85 -5.95 -15.71
N LEU A 135 -10.69 -5.66 -16.31
CA LEU A 135 -9.65 -4.85 -15.66
C LEU A 135 -10.17 -3.43 -15.47
N ALA A 136 -10.05 -2.91 -14.25
CA ALA A 136 -10.42 -1.53 -13.95
C ALA A 136 -9.28 -0.58 -14.33
N ALA A 137 -9.60 0.68 -14.62
CA ALA A 137 -8.60 1.72 -14.83
C ALA A 137 -7.80 2.04 -13.55
N GLU A 138 -8.42 1.81 -12.39
CA GLU A 138 -7.79 1.99 -11.08
C GLU A 138 -6.96 0.74 -10.71
N LYS A 139 -5.68 0.95 -10.40
CA LYS A 139 -4.70 -0.14 -10.23
C LYS A 139 -5.02 -1.01 -9.02
N ARG A 140 -5.45 -0.43 -7.90
CA ARG A 140 -5.75 -1.17 -6.67
C ARG A 140 -6.96 -2.09 -6.86
N ALA A 141 -8.00 -1.64 -7.56
CA ALA A 141 -9.15 -2.44 -7.91
C ALA A 141 -8.75 -3.63 -8.82
N THR A 142 -7.91 -3.40 -9.82
CA THR A 142 -7.39 -4.49 -10.68
C THR A 142 -6.58 -5.51 -9.88
N LEU A 143 -5.73 -5.05 -8.97
CA LEU A 143 -4.96 -5.92 -8.06
C LEU A 143 -5.87 -6.75 -7.17
N GLU A 144 -6.91 -6.16 -6.62
CA GLU A 144 -7.89 -6.83 -5.77
C GLU A 144 -8.55 -8.00 -6.51
N PHE A 145 -9.08 -7.76 -7.71
CA PHE A 145 -9.67 -8.84 -8.52
C PHE A 145 -8.67 -9.93 -8.89
N ALA A 146 -7.43 -9.56 -9.24
CA ALA A 146 -6.39 -10.53 -9.58
C ALA A 146 -6.00 -11.39 -8.39
N LEU A 147 -5.77 -10.77 -7.23
CA LEU A 147 -5.40 -11.46 -5.99
C LEU A 147 -6.52 -12.37 -5.49
N GLU A 148 -7.78 -11.91 -5.51
CA GLU A 148 -8.92 -12.74 -5.14
C GLU A 148 -9.08 -13.95 -6.05
N HIS A 149 -8.95 -13.75 -7.37
CA HIS A 149 -9.04 -14.83 -8.34
C HIS A 149 -7.92 -15.87 -8.15
N LEU A 150 -6.68 -15.41 -8.00
CA LEU A 150 -5.52 -16.28 -7.77
C LEU A 150 -5.61 -17.00 -6.42
N ALA A 151 -6.02 -16.32 -5.34
CA ALA A 151 -6.17 -16.92 -4.02
C ALA A 151 -7.30 -17.96 -3.99
N LYS A 152 -8.41 -17.70 -4.67
CA LYS A 152 -9.55 -18.64 -4.77
C LYS A 152 -9.17 -19.94 -5.48
N LEU A 153 -8.27 -19.88 -6.45
CA LEU A 153 -7.81 -21.03 -7.23
C LEU A 153 -6.43 -21.55 -6.79
N ALA A 154 -5.91 -21.03 -5.68
CA ALA A 154 -4.57 -21.31 -5.21
C ALA A 154 -4.38 -22.81 -4.91
N PRO A 155 -3.33 -23.45 -5.45
CA PRO A 155 -2.95 -24.81 -5.05
C PRO A 155 -2.68 -24.94 -3.55
N LYS A 156 -2.15 -23.88 -2.93
CA LYS A 156 -1.92 -23.78 -1.48
C LYS A 156 -2.64 -22.55 -0.94
N PRO A 157 -3.89 -22.68 -0.44
CA PRO A 157 -4.63 -21.56 0.13
C PRO A 157 -3.85 -20.89 1.28
N GLN A 158 -3.86 -19.57 1.31
CA GLN A 158 -3.23 -18.76 2.35
C GLN A 158 -4.22 -17.70 2.82
N GLU A 159 -4.24 -17.42 4.12
CA GLU A 159 -5.00 -16.28 4.67
C GLU A 159 -4.17 -14.99 4.66
N SER A 160 -2.87 -15.11 4.89
CA SER A 160 -1.93 -13.99 4.92
C SER A 160 -0.58 -14.42 4.35
N ILE A 161 0.06 -13.54 3.60
CA ILE A 161 1.38 -13.75 3.00
C ILE A 161 2.33 -12.67 3.55
N ALA A 162 3.45 -13.07 4.14
CA ALA A 162 4.48 -12.12 4.56
C ALA A 162 5.18 -11.55 3.33
N LEU A 163 5.43 -10.24 3.31
CA LEU A 163 6.11 -9.57 2.20
C LEU A 163 7.40 -8.90 2.66
N GLY A 164 8.30 -8.64 1.70
CA GLY A 164 9.55 -7.93 1.96
C GLY A 164 9.36 -6.42 2.16
N ALA A 165 10.43 -5.76 2.61
CA ALA A 165 10.43 -4.31 2.83
C ALA A 165 10.09 -3.50 1.56
N GLY A 166 9.17 -2.55 1.71
CA GLY A 166 8.69 -1.69 0.61
C GLY A 166 7.64 -2.34 -0.29
N ALA A 167 7.01 -3.43 0.15
CA ALA A 167 5.83 -3.96 -0.50
C ALA A 167 4.62 -2.99 -0.35
N PRO A 168 3.73 -2.90 -1.36
CA PRO A 168 2.60 -1.97 -1.33
C PRO A 168 1.39 -2.49 -0.54
N TYR A 169 1.61 -3.45 0.36
CA TYR A 169 0.61 -4.06 1.23
C TYR A 169 1.22 -4.32 2.61
N GLY A 170 0.42 -4.09 3.64
CA GLY A 170 0.83 -4.44 5.00
C GLY A 170 -0.10 -3.87 6.05
N GLN A 171 0.16 -4.26 7.28
CA GLN A 171 -0.56 -3.78 8.44
C GLN A 171 0.16 -2.60 9.10
N VAL A 172 -0.61 -1.84 9.86
CA VAL A 172 -0.13 -0.78 10.75
C VAL A 172 -0.23 -1.29 12.18
N LEU A 173 0.90 -1.39 12.87
CA LEU A 173 0.97 -1.78 14.27
C LEU A 173 1.01 -0.52 15.14
N VAL A 174 0.18 -0.47 16.17
CA VAL A 174 0.08 0.68 17.08
C VAL A 174 0.42 0.23 18.50
N ASN A 175 1.41 0.88 19.10
CA ASN A 175 1.70 0.76 20.51
C ASN A 175 0.62 1.52 21.31
N LYS A 176 -0.28 0.77 21.94
CA LYS A 176 -1.42 1.32 22.68
C LYS A 176 -1.00 2.13 23.91
N GLN A 177 0.20 1.90 24.44
CA GLN A 177 0.74 2.55 25.61
C GLN A 177 1.37 3.91 25.30
N THR A 178 1.86 4.14 24.08
CA THR A 178 2.45 5.45 23.68
C THR A 178 1.53 6.25 22.78
N CYS A 179 0.57 5.61 22.10
CA CYS A 179 -0.37 6.28 21.23
C CYS A 179 -1.34 7.19 22.01
N THR A 180 -1.25 8.50 21.79
CA THR A 180 -2.13 9.50 22.42
C THR A 180 -3.45 9.72 21.67
N LEU A 181 -3.66 9.04 20.53
CA LEU A 181 -4.83 9.21 19.65
C LEU A 181 -5.00 10.67 19.16
N CYS A 182 -3.88 11.35 18.85
CA CYS A 182 -3.89 12.72 18.33
C CYS A 182 -4.37 12.86 16.87
N MET A 183 -4.61 11.74 16.19
CA MET A 183 -5.10 11.65 14.80
C MET A 183 -4.19 12.27 13.72
N ALA A 184 -2.94 12.63 14.04
CA ALA A 184 -1.96 13.09 13.04
C ALA A 184 -1.78 12.07 11.90
N CYS A 185 -1.77 10.77 12.24
CA CYS A 185 -1.64 9.69 11.26
C CYS A 185 -2.83 9.58 10.30
N VAL A 186 -4.05 9.92 10.75
CA VAL A 186 -5.25 9.95 9.90
C VAL A 186 -5.12 11.07 8.88
N GLY A 187 -4.77 12.28 9.32
CA GLY A 187 -4.57 13.43 8.41
C GLY A 187 -3.40 13.28 7.44
N ALA A 188 -2.38 12.48 7.79
CA ALA A 188 -1.22 12.22 6.93
C ALA A 188 -1.44 11.05 5.94
N CYS A 189 -2.55 10.31 6.00
CA CYS A 189 -2.77 9.14 5.17
C CYS A 189 -3.39 9.55 3.81
N PRO A 190 -2.65 9.51 2.69
CA PRO A 190 -3.18 9.93 1.39
C PRO A 190 -4.26 8.98 0.86
N GLU A 191 -4.18 7.70 1.23
CA GLU A 191 -5.07 6.64 0.74
C GLU A 191 -6.31 6.44 1.62
N SER A 192 -6.49 7.24 2.68
CA SER A 192 -7.56 7.04 3.66
C SER A 192 -7.61 5.58 4.16
N ALA A 193 -6.45 5.04 4.53
CA ALA A 193 -6.35 3.71 5.15
C ALA A 193 -6.55 3.78 6.66
N LEU A 194 -6.26 4.92 7.28
CA LEU A 194 -6.48 5.20 8.70
C LEU A 194 -7.67 6.15 8.85
N HIS A 195 -8.54 5.86 9.81
CA HIS A 195 -9.74 6.64 10.09
C HIS A 195 -9.88 6.90 11.59
N ASP A 196 -10.56 7.97 11.95
CA ASP A 196 -10.96 8.23 13.32
C ASP A 196 -12.29 7.52 13.66
N GLY A 197 -12.65 7.53 14.93
CA GLY A 197 -13.92 6.98 15.43
C GLY A 197 -15.11 7.91 15.34
N ARG A 198 -14.95 9.12 14.78
CA ARG A 198 -15.89 10.24 14.82
C ARG A 198 -16.30 10.65 16.25
N ASP A 199 -17.17 9.87 16.88
CA ASP A 199 -17.77 10.17 18.19
C ASP A 199 -16.96 9.61 19.36
N GLN A 200 -16.04 8.68 19.08
CA GLN A 200 -15.18 8.05 20.09
C GLN A 200 -13.72 8.19 19.68
N PRO A 201 -12.81 8.36 20.65
CA PRO A 201 -11.38 8.41 20.37
C PRO A 201 -10.86 7.01 20.09
N MET A 202 -11.03 6.59 18.84
CA MET A 202 -10.49 5.35 18.32
C MET A 202 -9.78 5.61 16.99
N LEU A 203 -8.73 4.83 16.76
CA LEU A 203 -8.00 4.77 15.51
C LEU A 203 -8.38 3.48 14.80
N LYS A 204 -8.95 3.60 13.62
CA LYS A 204 -9.37 2.49 12.77
C LYS A 204 -8.48 2.36 11.54
N PHE A 205 -8.47 1.19 10.95
CA PHE A 205 -7.64 0.85 9.80
C PHE A 205 -8.37 -0.05 8.80
N ILE A 206 -8.22 0.23 7.51
CA ILE A 206 -8.66 -0.61 6.40
C ILE A 206 -7.42 -1.00 5.59
N GLU A 207 -7.01 -2.28 5.69
CA GLU A 207 -5.75 -2.76 5.11
C GLU A 207 -5.70 -2.66 3.58
N ARG A 208 -6.83 -2.90 2.92
CA ARG A 208 -6.98 -2.82 1.45
C ARG A 208 -6.50 -1.50 0.86
N ASN A 209 -6.69 -0.40 1.59
CA ASN A 209 -6.31 0.93 1.12
C ASN A 209 -4.80 1.21 1.36
N CYS A 210 -4.16 0.55 2.33
CA CYS A 210 -2.80 0.88 2.76
C CYS A 210 -1.74 0.55 1.69
N VAL A 211 -0.98 1.56 1.26
CA VAL A 211 0.17 1.40 0.33
C VAL A 211 1.53 1.32 1.03
N GLN A 212 1.56 1.22 2.37
CA GLN A 212 2.79 1.16 3.17
C GLN A 212 3.78 2.31 2.90
N CYS A 213 3.28 3.53 2.69
CA CYS A 213 4.12 4.70 2.37
C CYS A 213 4.98 5.23 3.54
N GLY A 214 4.70 4.82 4.79
CA GLY A 214 5.45 5.25 5.97
C GLY A 214 5.12 6.65 6.49
N LEU A 215 4.18 7.38 5.88
CA LEU A 215 3.81 8.72 6.35
C LEU A 215 3.22 8.72 7.76
N CYS A 216 2.38 7.73 8.09
CA CYS A 216 1.78 7.59 9.42
C CYS A 216 2.83 7.33 10.52
N GLU A 217 3.87 6.56 10.21
CA GLU A 217 4.99 6.29 11.12
C GLU A 217 5.81 7.57 11.35
N LYS A 218 6.21 8.26 10.27
CA LYS A 218 7.03 9.47 10.33
C LYS A 218 6.34 10.67 10.99
N THR A 219 5.02 10.79 10.83
CA THR A 219 4.25 11.91 11.41
C THR A 219 3.91 11.68 12.89
N CYS A 220 4.03 10.46 13.39
CA CYS A 220 3.61 10.13 14.75
C CYS A 220 4.54 10.81 15.78
N PRO A 221 4.06 11.80 16.57
CA PRO A 221 4.92 12.53 17.49
C PRO A 221 5.41 11.67 18.66
N GLU A 222 4.71 10.57 18.96
CA GLU A 222 5.01 9.65 20.06
C GLU A 222 5.73 8.37 19.57
N SER A 223 6.07 8.29 18.27
CA SER A 223 6.69 7.09 17.66
C SER A 223 5.92 5.79 17.95
N ALA A 224 4.59 5.87 17.98
CA ALA A 224 3.72 4.77 18.39
C ALA A 224 3.33 3.83 17.24
N ILE A 225 3.76 4.10 16.01
CA ILE A 225 3.33 3.37 14.81
C ILE A 225 4.52 2.65 14.19
N THR A 226 4.32 1.40 13.78
CA THR A 226 5.29 0.61 13.01
C THR A 226 4.59 -0.07 11.84
N LEU A 227 5.28 -0.21 10.72
CA LEU A 227 4.77 -0.89 9.53
C LEU A 227 5.26 -2.34 9.45
N ALA A 228 4.35 -3.26 9.11
CA ALA A 228 4.68 -4.66 8.88
C ALA A 228 4.14 -5.11 7.51
N PRO A 229 5.01 -5.24 6.50
CA PRO A 229 4.62 -5.65 5.15
C PRO A 229 4.03 -7.05 5.13
N ARG A 230 2.80 -7.16 4.62
CA ARG A 230 2.07 -8.41 4.44
C ARG A 230 0.92 -8.21 3.47
N LEU A 231 0.41 -9.28 2.89
CA LEU A 231 -0.83 -9.30 2.14
C LEU A 231 -1.86 -10.16 2.87
N LEU A 232 -2.90 -9.53 3.42
CA LEU A 232 -4.06 -10.23 3.94
C LEU A 232 -5.04 -10.54 2.79
N LEU A 233 -5.35 -11.83 2.61
CA LEU A 233 -6.22 -12.32 1.53
C LEU A 233 -7.67 -12.54 1.96
N THR A 234 -7.96 -12.41 3.26
CA THR A 234 -9.31 -12.59 3.81
C THR A 234 -10.16 -11.34 3.63
N ALA A 235 -11.49 -11.48 3.77
CA ALA A 235 -12.43 -10.35 3.69
C ALA A 235 -12.15 -9.25 4.73
N GLN A 236 -11.44 -9.57 5.81
CA GLN A 236 -11.02 -8.62 6.85
C GLN A 236 -10.14 -7.50 6.27
N ALA A 237 -9.43 -7.72 5.16
CA ALA A 237 -8.64 -6.67 4.52
C ALA A 237 -9.47 -5.45 4.11
N LYS A 238 -10.77 -5.66 3.82
CA LYS A 238 -11.71 -4.59 3.42
C LYS A 238 -12.52 -4.01 4.57
N GLN A 239 -12.35 -4.55 5.78
CA GLN A 239 -13.12 -4.15 6.95
C GLN A 239 -12.35 -3.12 7.77
N GLU A 240 -13.09 -2.26 8.47
CA GLU A 240 -12.52 -1.40 9.50
C GLU A 240 -12.11 -2.25 10.71
N VAL A 241 -10.83 -2.18 11.08
CA VAL A 241 -10.29 -2.78 12.30
C VAL A 241 -9.86 -1.69 13.25
N VAL A 242 -10.24 -1.79 14.53
CA VAL A 242 -9.79 -0.86 15.58
C VAL A 242 -8.36 -1.19 15.97
N LEU A 243 -7.42 -0.28 15.71
CA LEU A 243 -6.02 -0.40 16.10
C LEU A 243 -5.79 0.03 17.55
N ASN A 244 -6.46 1.10 17.97
CA ASN A 244 -6.40 1.60 19.34
C ASN A 244 -7.67 2.38 19.69
N GLU A 245 -8.02 2.40 20.97
CA GLU A 245 -9.15 3.16 21.52
C GLU A 245 -8.82 3.61 22.95
N ALA A 246 -9.40 4.72 23.39
CA ALA A 246 -9.22 5.21 24.74
C ALA A 246 -10.54 5.73 25.32
N GLU A 247 -10.56 5.93 26.63
CA GLU A 247 -11.67 6.65 27.24
C GLU A 247 -11.58 8.16 26.92
N PRO A 248 -12.71 8.77 26.51
CA PRO A 248 -12.80 10.21 26.38
C PRO A 248 -12.49 10.90 27.72
N PHE A 249 -11.74 11.99 27.66
CA PHE A 249 -11.65 12.94 28.75
C PHE A 249 -12.76 13.97 28.59
N ASN A 250 -13.62 14.04 29.61
CA ASN A 250 -14.76 14.93 29.66
C ASN A 250 -14.36 16.25 30.30
N CYS A 251 -14.83 17.36 29.74
CA CYS A 251 -14.59 18.69 30.26
C CYS A 251 -15.04 18.79 31.74
N VAL A 252 -14.15 19.27 32.62
CA VAL A 252 -14.44 19.41 34.05
C VAL A 252 -15.52 20.45 34.38
N ARG A 253 -15.96 21.26 33.40
CA ARG A 253 -17.01 22.28 33.54
C ARG A 253 -18.35 21.82 32.98
N CYS A 254 -18.38 21.34 31.73
CA CYS A 254 -19.64 21.00 31.05
C CYS A 254 -19.83 19.50 30.73
N GLY A 255 -18.84 18.65 31.00
CA GLY A 255 -18.91 17.21 30.73
C GLY A 255 -18.72 16.80 29.26
N LYS A 256 -18.61 17.74 28.31
CA LYS A 256 -18.40 17.45 26.88
C LYS A 256 -17.05 16.74 26.65
N PRO A 257 -17.01 15.61 25.92
CA PRO A 257 -15.75 14.94 25.56
C PRO A 257 -14.96 15.82 24.59
N PHE A 258 -13.65 15.99 24.81
CA PHE A 258 -12.82 16.84 23.93
C PHE A 258 -11.41 16.31 23.67
N GLY A 259 -11.02 15.20 24.28
CA GLY A 259 -9.71 14.59 24.10
C GLY A 259 -9.67 13.20 24.71
N THR A 260 -8.49 12.57 24.69
CA THR A 260 -8.29 11.29 25.39
C THR A 260 -7.69 11.53 26.78
N ARG A 261 -7.99 10.66 27.74
CA ARG A 261 -7.37 10.76 29.07
C ARG A 261 -5.85 10.78 28.97
N GLN A 262 -5.28 9.97 28.09
CA GLN A 262 -3.84 9.89 27.90
C GLN A 262 -3.22 11.17 27.32
N MET A 263 -3.87 11.78 26.32
CA MET A 263 -3.42 13.06 25.76
C MET A 263 -3.43 14.17 26.82
N VAL A 264 -4.52 14.28 27.59
CA VAL A 264 -4.64 15.30 28.65
C VAL A 264 -3.60 15.06 29.75
N SER A 265 -3.42 13.82 30.20
CA SER A 265 -2.40 13.49 31.20
C SER A 265 -0.97 13.79 30.72
N ASN A 266 -0.62 13.43 29.48
CA ASN A 266 0.71 13.70 28.92
C ASN A 266 0.96 15.21 28.76
N MET A 267 -0.04 15.96 28.31
CA MET A 267 0.04 17.41 28.20
C MET A 267 0.22 18.06 29.58
N LEU A 268 -0.60 17.68 30.57
CA LEU A 268 -0.47 18.18 31.94
C LEU A 268 0.91 17.85 32.52
N GLY A 269 1.41 16.63 32.33
CA GLY A 269 2.76 16.23 32.77
C GLY A 269 3.87 17.08 32.15
N LYS A 270 3.79 17.40 30.85
CA LYS A 270 4.77 18.24 30.15
C LYS A 270 4.70 19.73 30.53
N LEU A 271 3.52 20.22 30.94
CA LEU A 271 3.30 21.64 31.25
C LEU A 271 3.37 21.98 32.74
N THR A 272 3.29 20.96 33.61
CA THR A 272 3.39 21.15 35.07
C THR A 272 4.77 21.71 35.41
N GLY A 273 4.80 22.88 36.07
CA GLY A 273 6.04 23.55 36.49
C GLY A 273 6.56 24.62 35.51
N HIS A 274 5.91 24.83 34.36
CA HIS A 274 6.24 25.95 33.49
C HIS A 274 5.65 27.26 34.05
N SER A 275 6.43 28.35 34.06
CA SER A 275 6.06 29.64 34.68
C SER A 275 4.71 30.20 34.22
N MET A 276 4.38 30.04 32.93
CA MET A 276 3.08 30.43 32.35
C MET A 276 1.86 29.64 32.87
N PHE A 277 2.07 28.48 33.49
CA PHE A 277 1.02 27.61 34.04
C PHE A 277 1.15 27.44 35.57
N ALA A 278 1.92 28.32 36.22
CA ALA A 278 2.14 28.29 37.67
C ALA A 278 1.06 29.05 38.47
N GLY A 279 0.19 29.82 37.81
CA GLY A 279 -0.91 30.54 38.44
C GLY A 279 -2.11 29.63 38.76
N ASP A 280 -2.82 29.94 39.84
CA ASP A 280 -4.01 29.20 40.28
C ASP A 280 -5.07 29.12 39.16
N GLY A 281 -5.60 27.91 38.92
CA GLY A 281 -6.64 27.65 37.93
C GLY A 281 -6.19 27.42 36.47
N SER A 282 -4.95 27.76 36.11
CA SER A 282 -4.43 27.59 34.73
C SER A 282 -4.37 26.12 34.27
N LEU A 283 -3.95 25.21 35.15
CA LEU A 283 -3.96 23.75 34.90
C LEU A 283 -5.38 23.17 34.80
N LYS A 284 -6.36 23.78 35.47
CA LYS A 284 -7.77 23.35 35.41
C LYS A 284 -8.40 23.74 34.07
N ARG A 285 -8.01 24.87 33.50
CA ARG A 285 -8.43 25.29 32.14
C ARG A 285 -7.95 24.37 31.04
N LEU A 286 -6.78 23.75 31.20
CA LEU A 286 -6.27 22.73 30.28
C LEU A 286 -7.14 21.46 30.26
N GLN A 287 -7.98 21.26 31.27
CA GLN A 287 -8.95 20.16 31.38
C GLN A 287 -10.37 20.59 30.93
N MET A 288 -10.52 21.78 30.34
CA MET A 288 -11.78 22.28 29.78
C MET A 288 -11.81 22.17 28.26
N CYS A 289 -13.02 21.99 27.68
CA CYS A 289 -13.18 22.07 26.23
C CYS A 289 -12.94 23.51 25.73
N GLY A 290 -12.76 23.68 24.41
CA GLY A 290 -12.52 24.99 23.80
C GLY A 290 -13.54 26.06 24.21
N ASP A 291 -14.82 25.70 24.21
CA ASP A 291 -15.92 26.60 24.59
C ASP A 291 -15.80 27.04 26.06
N CYS A 292 -15.67 26.08 26.98
CA CYS A 292 -15.58 26.35 28.43
C CYS A 292 -14.31 27.11 28.82
N ARG A 293 -13.21 26.90 28.07
CA ARG A 293 -11.95 27.61 28.29
C ARG A 293 -12.08 29.09 27.94
N VAL A 294 -12.78 29.44 26.85
CA VAL A 294 -13.06 30.84 26.49
C VAL A 294 -13.95 31.50 27.53
N VAL A 295 -15.00 30.81 27.98
CA VAL A 295 -15.90 31.35 29.02
C VAL A 295 -15.13 31.58 30.33
N ASP A 296 -14.29 30.63 30.76
CA ASP A 296 -13.48 30.77 31.98
C ASP A 296 -12.48 31.93 31.89
N MET A 297 -11.86 32.15 30.72
CA MET A 297 -10.99 33.31 30.47
C MET A 297 -11.73 34.64 30.59
N MET A 298 -12.97 34.71 30.09
CA MET A 298 -13.77 35.94 30.14
C MET A 298 -14.35 36.22 31.54
N ASP A 299 -14.69 35.17 32.30
CA ASP A 299 -15.26 35.29 33.65
C ASP A 299 -14.18 35.69 34.70
N ASN A 300 -12.91 35.36 34.43
CA ASN A 300 -11.84 35.52 35.40
C ASN A 300 -11.27 36.95 35.39
N LYS A 301 -11.62 37.72 36.42
CA LYS A 301 -11.27 39.15 36.56
C LYS A 301 -9.78 39.42 36.80
N ASP A 302 -9.00 38.37 37.10
CA ASP A 302 -7.56 38.46 37.34
C ASP A 302 -6.73 38.24 36.06
N GLU A 303 -7.36 38.05 34.89
CA GLU A 303 -6.64 38.02 33.60
C GLU A 303 -6.22 39.42 33.16
N ILE A 304 -4.96 39.55 32.73
CA ILE A 304 -4.41 40.80 32.21
C ILE A 304 -5.18 41.19 30.94
N SER A 305 -5.98 42.25 31.01
CA SER A 305 -6.62 42.83 29.83
C SER A 305 -5.60 43.57 28.98
N ILE A 306 -5.85 43.68 27.67
CA ILE A 306 -5.07 44.58 26.80
C ILE A 306 -5.09 46.03 27.33
N GLN A 307 -6.11 46.37 28.13
CA GLN A 307 -6.25 47.68 28.79
C GLN A 307 -5.30 47.85 29.99
N ASP A 308 -4.80 46.76 30.57
CA ASP A 308 -3.92 46.76 31.74
C ASP A 308 -2.44 46.72 31.36
N VAL A 309 -2.12 46.40 30.10
CA VAL A 309 -0.75 46.42 29.58
C VAL A 309 -0.34 47.87 29.30
N LYS A 310 0.38 48.50 30.25
CA LYS A 310 1.01 49.81 30.02
C LYS A 310 1.99 49.71 28.85
N LYS A 311 1.84 50.64 27.88
CA LYS A 311 2.77 50.84 26.76
C LYS A 311 4.20 51.06 27.23
#